data_AF-A0AAU4T7K6-F1
#
_entry.id   AF-A0AAU4T7K6-F1
#
_cell.length_a   1.000
_cell.length_b   1.000
_cell.length_c   1.000
_cell.angle_alpha   90.00
_cell.angle_beta   90.00
_cell.angle_gamma   90.00
#
_symmetry.space_group_name_H-M   'P 1'
#
loop_
_entity.id
_entity.type
_entity.pdbx_description
1 polymer ?
#
loop_
_entity_poly.entity_id
_entity_poly.type
_entity_poly.pdbx_seq_one_letter_code
_entity_poly.pdbx_strand_id
1 'polypeptide(L)'
;MRKVARVVLLDPRDRILLLHGHEPEDPSDDWWFTPGGGVEGEETREEAALRELAEETGITDVELGPVLWRRTCSFPFAGRRWDQDEWYFLARTSQTATEALGLTELERRSVAGARWWTCQELLQAHETVYPTRLAGLLSRLLDEGPPARPEILDTEIV
;
A
#
# COMPACT_ATOMS: atom_id res chain seq x y z
N MET A 1 -6.39 -15.50 8.73
CA MET A 1 -5.94 -14.61 7.63
C MET A 1 -6.80 -13.36 7.65
N ARG A 2 -6.18 -12.20 7.90
CA ARG A 2 -6.84 -10.89 7.93
C ARG A 2 -7.17 -10.50 6.48
N LYS A 3 -8.38 -10.02 6.23
CA LYS A 3 -8.73 -9.42 4.94
C LYS A 3 -8.15 -8.01 4.91
N VAL A 4 -7.34 -7.71 3.90
CA VAL A 4 -6.64 -6.42 3.80
C VAL A 4 -6.92 -5.79 2.44
N ALA A 5 -7.09 -4.48 2.44
CA ALA A 5 -7.21 -3.67 1.25
C ALA A 5 -6.00 -2.74 1.18
N ARG A 6 -5.33 -2.74 0.02
CA ARG A 6 -4.14 -1.93 -0.28
C ARG A 6 -4.47 -0.98 -1.41
N VAL A 7 -3.88 0.21 -1.41
CA VAL A 7 -4.14 1.23 -2.42
C VAL A 7 -2.90 1.53 -3.23
N VAL A 8 -2.99 1.28 -4.54
CA VAL A 8 -2.06 1.78 -5.55
C VAL A 8 -2.56 3.15 -5.98
N LEU A 9 -2.23 4.17 -5.19
CA LEU A 9 -2.69 5.54 -5.41
C LEU A 9 -1.74 6.26 -6.37
N LEU A 10 -2.27 6.73 -7.50
CA LEU A 10 -1.52 7.50 -8.50
C LEU A 10 -1.96 8.97 -8.52
N ASP A 11 -0.98 9.87 -8.58
CA ASP A 11 -1.21 11.29 -8.81
C ASP A 11 -1.34 11.61 -10.33
N PRO A 12 -1.58 12.88 -10.73
CA PRO A 12 -1.68 13.26 -12.14
C PRO A 12 -0.37 13.15 -12.92
N ARG A 13 0.74 12.82 -12.27
CA ARG A 13 2.06 12.58 -12.87
C ARG A 13 2.44 11.10 -12.84
N ASP A 14 1.48 10.21 -12.56
CA ASP A 14 1.66 8.77 -12.43
C ASP A 14 2.73 8.37 -11.40
N ARG A 15 2.88 9.17 -10.34
CA ARG A 15 3.66 8.81 -9.17
C ARG A 15 2.79 8.00 -8.22
N ILE A 16 3.34 6.96 -7.62
CA ILE A 16 2.69 6.16 -6.59
C ILE A 16 2.98 6.70 -5.20
N LEU A 17 1.97 6.77 -4.34
CA LEU A 17 2.17 7.08 -2.92
C LEU A 17 2.56 5.82 -2.14
N LEU A 18 3.67 5.90 -1.39
CA LEU A 18 4.12 4.86 -0.47
C LEU A 18 4.34 5.44 0.92
N LEU A 19 4.12 4.60 1.94
CA LEU A 19 4.42 4.86 3.34
C LEU A 19 5.73 4.20 3.72
N HIS A 20 6.53 4.88 4.55
CA HIS A 20 7.79 4.37 5.09
C HIS A 20 7.53 3.78 6.47
N GLY A 21 7.62 2.46 6.56
CA GLY A 21 7.48 1.70 7.78
C GLY A 21 8.82 1.22 8.33
N HIS A 22 8.85 0.90 9.61
CA HIS A 22 9.95 0.20 10.25
C HIS A 22 9.45 -0.68 11.39
N GLU A 23 10.26 -1.65 11.84
CA GLU A 23 9.94 -2.43 13.04
C GLU A 23 9.95 -1.49 14.27
N PRO A 24 8.89 -1.48 15.11
CA PRO A 24 8.85 -0.65 16.31
C PRO A 24 10.04 -0.81 17.25
N GLU A 25 10.60 -2.03 17.35
CA GLU A 25 11.72 -2.35 18.24
C GLU A 25 13.09 -2.20 17.56
N ASP A 26 13.14 -2.12 16.23
CA ASP A 26 14.36 -1.90 15.44
C ASP A 26 14.09 -0.98 14.23
N PRO A 27 14.23 0.35 14.39
CA PRO A 27 14.02 1.30 13.30
C PRO A 27 14.99 1.17 12.11
N SER A 28 16.03 0.34 12.22
CA SER A 28 16.95 0.05 11.10
C SER A 28 16.42 -1.03 10.14
N ASP A 29 15.42 -1.80 10.58
CA ASP A 29 14.64 -2.68 9.73
C ASP A 29 13.44 -1.90 9.18
N ASP A 30 13.63 -1.29 8.00
CA ASP A 30 12.68 -0.39 7.36
C ASP A 30 12.29 -0.81 5.94
N TRP A 31 11.11 -0.37 5.51
CA TRP A 31 10.56 -0.71 4.20
C TRP A 31 9.50 0.29 3.74
N TRP A 32 9.27 0.35 2.43
CA TRP A 32 8.18 1.08 1.83
C TRP A 32 7.02 0.16 1.45
N PHE A 33 5.79 0.62 1.64
CA PHE A 33 4.60 -0.14 1.31
C PHE A 33 3.44 0.78 0.91
N THR A 34 2.45 0.23 0.23
CA THR A 34 1.24 0.97 -0.16
C THR A 34 0.36 1.28 1.06
N PRO A 35 -0.30 2.44 1.12
CA PRO A 35 -1.36 2.68 2.10
C PRO A 35 -2.41 1.57 2.10
N GLY A 36 -3.04 1.38 3.25
CA GLY A 36 -4.15 0.46 3.42
C GLY A 36 -3.97 -0.50 4.59
N GLY A 37 -5.11 -0.99 5.06
CA GLY A 37 -5.20 -1.80 6.26
C GLY A 37 -6.32 -2.84 6.18
N GLY A 38 -6.76 -3.28 7.35
CA GLY A 38 -7.65 -4.44 7.45
C GLY A 38 -9.10 -4.06 7.39
N VAL A 39 -9.90 -4.97 6.84
CA VAL A 39 -11.36 -4.88 6.90
C VAL A 39 -11.84 -4.98 8.35
N GLU A 40 -12.65 -4.03 8.78
CA GLU A 40 -13.27 -3.92 10.10
C GLU A 40 -14.80 -4.09 10.05
N GLY A 41 -15.34 -4.87 10.99
CA GLY A 41 -16.78 -5.08 11.08
C GLY A 41 -17.39 -5.68 9.80
N GLU A 42 -18.34 -4.96 9.22
CA GLU A 42 -19.06 -5.37 8.00
C GLU A 42 -18.61 -4.62 6.74
N GLU A 43 -17.53 -3.83 6.82
CA GLU A 43 -17.08 -3.03 5.68
C GLU A 43 -16.62 -3.92 4.51
N THR A 44 -16.82 -3.40 3.30
CA THR A 44 -16.24 -3.92 2.07
C THR A 44 -14.75 -3.58 2.00
N ARG A 45 -14.01 -4.25 1.11
CA ARG A 45 -12.59 -3.92 0.94
C ARG A 45 -12.38 -2.54 0.33
N GLU A 46 -13.32 -2.12 -0.50
CA GLU A 46 -13.39 -0.79 -1.08
C GLU A 46 -13.56 0.28 0.01
N GLU A 47 -14.47 0.06 0.95
CA GLU A 47 -14.66 0.95 2.11
C GLU A 47 -13.41 0.98 3.00
N ALA A 48 -12.82 -0.19 3.29
CA ALA A 48 -11.56 -0.28 4.03
C ALA A 48 -10.43 0.49 3.33
N ALA A 49 -10.28 0.33 2.01
CA ALA A 49 -9.25 1.01 1.23
C ALA A 49 -9.36 2.54 1.33
N LEU A 50 -10.57 3.08 1.23
CA LEU A 50 -10.82 4.51 1.30
C LEU A 50 -10.65 5.07 2.72
N ARG A 51 -11.15 4.34 3.73
CA ARG A 51 -10.99 4.71 5.15
C ARG A 51 -9.52 4.78 5.53
N GLU A 52 -8.77 3.71 5.28
CA GLU A 52 -7.35 3.60 5.65
C GLU A 52 -6.53 4.66 4.91
N LEU A 53 -6.80 4.89 3.62
CA LEU A 53 -6.12 5.95 2.87
C LEU A 53 -6.36 7.33 3.49
N ALA A 54 -7.60 7.63 3.89
CA ALA A 54 -7.93 8.89 4.56
C ALA A 54 -7.26 9.01 5.94
N GLU A 55 -7.23 7.93 6.73
CA GLU A 55 -6.63 7.90 8.06
C GLU A 55 -5.10 8.05 8.00
N GLU A 56 -4.44 7.32 7.12
CA GLU A 56 -2.98 7.28 7.01
C GLU A 56 -2.39 8.48 6.27
N THR A 57 -3.15 9.11 5.37
CA THR A 57 -2.60 10.12 4.45
C THR A 57 -3.40 11.41 4.37
N GLY A 58 -4.63 11.44 4.90
CA GLY A 58 -5.52 12.60 4.80
C GLY A 58 -6.13 12.80 3.40
N ILE A 59 -5.86 11.89 2.47
CA ILE A 59 -6.35 11.96 1.09
C ILE A 59 -7.78 11.40 1.02
N THR A 60 -8.71 12.22 0.56
CA THR A 60 -10.15 11.86 0.49
C THR A 60 -10.76 12.11 -0.88
N ASP A 61 -10.17 13.00 -1.70
CA ASP A 61 -10.56 13.19 -3.10
C ASP A 61 -9.95 12.09 -3.98
N VAL A 62 -10.64 10.95 -4.08
CA VAL A 62 -10.10 9.73 -4.69
C VAL A 62 -11.11 9.11 -5.64
N GLU A 63 -10.66 8.81 -6.86
CA GLU A 63 -11.36 7.94 -7.79
C GLU A 63 -10.85 6.50 -7.60
N LEU A 64 -11.64 5.66 -6.95
CA LEU A 64 -11.32 4.25 -6.76
C LEU A 64 -11.61 3.46 -8.04
N GLY A 65 -10.59 2.79 -8.55
CA GLY A 65 -10.64 1.94 -9.74
C GLY A 65 -10.75 0.45 -9.42
N PRO A 66 -10.43 -0.42 -10.38
CA PRO A 66 -10.55 -1.86 -10.21
C PRO A 66 -9.49 -2.43 -9.26
N VAL A 67 -9.72 -3.67 -8.83
CA VAL A 67 -8.69 -4.49 -8.19
C VAL A 67 -7.64 -4.88 -9.23
N LEU A 68 -6.40 -4.48 -9.00
CA LEU A 68 -5.25 -4.81 -9.84
C LEU A 68 -4.72 -6.21 -9.49
N TRP A 69 -4.47 -6.43 -8.21
CA TRP A 69 -3.72 -7.59 -7.74
C TRP A 69 -4.31 -8.18 -6.48
N ARG A 70 -4.07 -9.48 -6.27
CA ARG A 70 -4.37 -10.18 -5.03
C ARG A 70 -3.15 -10.95 -4.58
N ARG A 71 -2.89 -10.95 -3.27
CA ARG A 71 -1.73 -11.59 -2.67
C ARG A 71 -2.09 -12.17 -1.32
N THR A 72 -1.54 -13.34 -1.02
CA THR A 72 -1.46 -13.84 0.36
C THR A 72 -0.04 -13.60 0.86
N CYS A 73 0.13 -13.05 2.04
CA CYS A 73 1.45 -12.90 2.65
C CYS A 73 1.45 -13.25 4.13
N SER A 74 2.62 -13.62 4.65
CA SER A 74 2.82 -13.96 6.05
C SER A 74 4.17 -13.41 6.51
N PHE A 75 4.19 -12.52 7.50
CA PHE A 75 5.43 -11.85 7.95
C PHE A 75 5.41 -11.57 9.46
N PRO A 76 6.56 -11.56 10.15
CA PRO A 76 6.68 -11.05 11.50
C PRO A 76 6.63 -9.52 11.52
N PHE A 77 5.87 -8.94 12.44
CA PHE A 77 5.86 -7.49 12.69
C PHE A 77 5.29 -7.21 14.08
N ALA A 78 5.94 -6.33 14.85
CA ALA A 78 5.56 -5.95 16.21
C ALA A 78 5.44 -7.17 17.15
N GLY A 79 6.46 -8.05 17.10
CA GLY A 79 6.55 -9.24 17.95
C GLY A 79 5.52 -10.34 17.66
N ARG A 80 4.75 -10.24 16.58
CA ARG A 80 3.76 -11.26 16.19
C ARG A 80 3.81 -11.56 14.70
N ARG A 81 3.27 -12.72 14.31
CA ARG A 81 3.14 -13.10 12.90
C ARG A 81 1.79 -12.66 12.35
N TRP A 82 1.80 -12.05 11.17
CA TRP A 82 0.62 -11.55 10.47
C TRP A 82 0.38 -12.34 9.20
N ASP A 83 -0.81 -12.92 9.06
CA ASP A 83 -1.25 -13.58 7.82
C ASP A 83 -2.33 -12.74 7.14
N GLN A 84 -2.09 -12.29 5.90
CA GLN A 84 -2.96 -11.34 5.20
C GLN A 84 -3.41 -11.87 3.83
N ASP A 85 -4.69 -11.60 3.50
CA ASP A 85 -5.29 -11.71 2.16
C ASP A 85 -5.49 -10.30 1.61
N GLU A 86 -4.46 -9.82 0.92
CA GLU A 86 -4.34 -8.45 0.42
C GLU A 86 -4.95 -8.32 -0.98
N TRP A 87 -5.77 -7.30 -1.16
CA TRP A 87 -6.32 -6.89 -2.44
C TRP A 87 -5.86 -5.47 -2.74
N TYR A 88 -5.22 -5.28 -3.90
CA TYR A 88 -4.65 -4.01 -4.32
C TYR A 88 -5.61 -3.32 -5.27
N PHE A 89 -6.17 -2.19 -4.85
CA PHE A 89 -7.05 -1.35 -5.66
C PHE A 89 -6.24 -0.26 -6.34
N LEU A 90 -6.50 -0.03 -7.63
CA LEU A 90 -6.07 1.18 -8.28
C LEU A 90 -6.86 2.36 -7.72
N ALA A 91 -6.20 3.48 -7.47
CA ALA A 91 -6.85 4.73 -7.17
C ALA A 91 -6.15 5.90 -7.87
N ARG A 92 -6.90 6.95 -8.20
CA ARG A 92 -6.35 8.21 -8.71
C ARG A 92 -6.79 9.38 -7.84
N THR A 93 -5.92 10.36 -7.68
CA THR A 93 -6.22 11.60 -6.94
C THR A 93 -5.56 12.81 -7.56
N SER A 94 -6.13 13.99 -7.34
CA SER A 94 -5.48 15.28 -7.57
C SER A 94 -4.83 15.86 -6.30
N GLN A 95 -5.19 15.34 -5.13
CA GLN A 95 -4.68 15.75 -3.82
C GLN A 95 -3.34 15.08 -3.54
N THR A 96 -2.26 15.86 -3.53
CA THR A 96 -0.88 15.35 -3.32
C THR A 96 -0.29 15.71 -1.96
N ALA A 97 -0.92 16.64 -1.24
CA ALA A 97 -0.56 16.94 0.14
C ALA A 97 -1.04 15.80 1.05
N THR A 98 -0.11 15.23 1.81
CA THR A 98 -0.35 14.13 2.74
C THR A 98 -0.21 14.61 4.17
N GLU A 99 -1.18 14.28 5.00
CA GLU A 99 -1.15 14.51 6.45
C GLU A 99 -1.81 13.31 7.12
N ALA A 100 -1.08 12.61 7.99
CA ALA A 100 -1.63 11.46 8.69
C ALA A 100 -2.59 11.94 9.79
N LEU A 101 -3.87 11.57 9.69
CA LEU A 101 -4.94 12.11 10.55
C LEU A 101 -5.47 11.09 11.57
N GLY A 102 -5.36 9.79 11.27
CA GLY A 102 -6.07 8.72 11.96
C GLY A 102 -5.22 7.51 12.32
N LEU A 103 -3.89 7.62 12.32
CA LEU A 103 -3.00 6.49 12.60
C LEU A 103 -3.37 5.76 13.89
N THR A 104 -3.33 4.43 13.87
CA THR A 104 -3.41 3.61 15.07
C THR A 104 -2.20 3.84 15.98
N GLU A 105 -2.24 3.34 17.23
CA GLU A 105 -1.07 3.41 18.11
C GLU A 105 0.13 2.67 17.52
N LEU A 106 -0.09 1.56 16.84
CA LEU A 106 0.97 0.79 16.22
C LEU A 106 1.62 1.57 15.07
N GLU A 107 0.82 2.11 14.15
CA GLU A 107 1.32 2.91 13.03
C GLU A 107 2.05 4.17 13.49
N ARG A 108 1.57 4.85 14.53
CA ARG A 108 2.30 5.99 15.11
C ARG A 108 3.71 5.66 15.58
N ARG A 109 3.98 4.40 15.93
CA ARG A 109 5.30 3.94 16.39
C ARG A 109 6.13 3.32 15.26
N SER A 110 5.54 3.08 14.09
CA SER A 110 6.16 2.31 13.02
C SER A 110 6.13 2.96 11.65
N VAL A 111 5.42 4.08 11.47
CA VAL A 111 5.35 4.82 10.20
C VAL A 111 6.08 6.15 10.35
N ALA A 112 7.16 6.31 9.60
CA ALA A 112 8.03 7.48 9.65
C ALA A 112 7.60 8.58 8.67
N GLY A 113 6.83 8.25 7.63
CA GLY A 113 6.33 9.25 6.69
C GLY A 113 5.74 8.64 5.41
N ALA A 114 5.45 9.52 4.46
CA ALA A 114 4.91 9.17 3.16
C ALA A 114 5.67 9.90 2.04
N ARG A 115 5.79 9.27 0.87
CA ARG A 115 6.45 9.85 -0.30
C ARG A 115 5.79 9.40 -1.59
N TRP A 116 5.70 10.33 -2.54
CA TRP A 116 5.36 10.04 -3.93
C TRP A 116 6.60 9.58 -4.69
N TRP A 117 6.52 8.40 -5.31
CA TRP A 117 7.58 7.77 -6.08
C TRP A 117 7.21 7.66 -7.55
N THR A 118 8.12 8.01 -8.44
CA THR A 118 8.02 7.64 -9.86
C THR A 118 8.37 6.16 -10.04
N CYS A 119 7.87 5.55 -11.12
CA CYS A 119 8.28 4.20 -11.49
C CYS A 119 9.80 4.08 -11.70
N GLN A 120 10.44 5.14 -12.25
CA GLN A 120 11.88 5.15 -12.45
C GLN A 120 12.66 5.17 -11.13
N GLU A 121 12.23 5.97 -10.15
CA GLU A 121 12.85 5.96 -8.81
C GLU A 121 12.73 4.58 -8.17
N LEU A 122 11.57 3.92 -8.27
CA LEU A 122 11.39 2.56 -7.74
C LEU A 122 12.27 1.51 -8.42
N LEU A 123 12.50 1.62 -9.73
CA LEU A 123 13.40 0.71 -10.45
C LEU A 123 14.88 0.90 -10.08
N GLN A 124 15.24 2.05 -9.53
CA GLN A 124 16.61 2.40 -9.11
C GLN A 124 16.80 2.37 -7.58
N ALA A 125 15.73 2.18 -6.82
CA ALA A 125 15.75 2.14 -5.38
C ALA A 125 16.56 0.94 -4.88
N HIS A 126 17.30 1.17 -3.80
CA HIS A 126 18.00 0.09 -3.07
C HIS A 126 17.26 -0.25 -1.77
N GLU A 127 16.29 0.59 -1.40
CA GLU A 127 15.39 0.41 -0.27
C GLU A 127 14.45 -0.78 -0.49
N THR A 128 14.07 -1.44 0.60
CA THR A 128 13.08 -2.51 0.58
C THR A 128 11.70 -1.92 0.25
N VAL A 129 11.05 -2.44 -0.78
CA VAL A 129 9.69 -2.04 -1.17
C VAL A 129 8.81 -3.29 -1.28
N TYR A 130 7.67 -3.27 -0.60
CA TYR A 130 6.67 -4.33 -0.68
C TYR A 130 5.43 -3.88 -1.47
N PRO A 131 4.87 -4.78 -2.32
CA PRO A 131 5.41 -6.10 -2.68
C PRO A 131 6.74 -6.01 -3.45
N THR A 132 7.63 -7.00 -3.33
CA THR A 132 9.00 -6.96 -3.91
C THR A 132 9.06 -6.71 -5.42
N ARG A 133 8.00 -7.02 -6.16
CA ARG A 133 7.87 -6.74 -7.60
C ARG A 133 7.11 -5.45 -7.93
N LEU A 134 6.88 -4.57 -6.95
CA LEU A 134 6.03 -3.39 -7.14
C LEU A 134 6.50 -2.50 -8.30
N ALA A 135 7.82 -2.29 -8.46
CA ALA A 135 8.35 -1.48 -9.54
C ALA A 135 7.98 -2.03 -10.93
N GLY A 136 8.15 -3.34 -11.14
CA GLY A 136 7.78 -4.00 -12.40
C GLY A 136 6.27 -4.08 -12.62
N LEU A 137 5.49 -4.25 -11.55
CA LEU A 137 4.03 -4.22 -11.58
C LEU A 137 3.50 -2.82 -11.96
N LEU A 138 4.10 -1.78 -11.38
CA LEU A 138 3.76 -0.39 -11.70
C LEU A 138 4.12 -0.05 -13.14
N SER A 139 5.31 -0.44 -13.63
CA SER A 139 5.68 -0.23 -15.04
C SER A 139 4.65 -0.82 -15.99
N ARG A 140 4.27 -2.10 -15.80
CA ARG A 140 3.24 -2.75 -16.63
C ARG A 140 1.89 -2.05 -16.53
N LEU A 141 1.49 -1.64 -15.33
CA LEU A 141 0.24 -0.89 -15.13
C LEU A 141 0.22 0.43 -15.91
N LEU A 142 1.34 1.16 -15.94
CA LEU A 142 1.43 2.44 -16.65
C LEU A 142 1.51 2.26 -18.18
N ASP A 143 2.14 1.19 -18.65
CA ASP A 143 2.32 0.91 -20.08
C ASP A 143 1.07 0.25 -20.71
N GLU A 144 0.47 -0.71 -20.02
CA GLU A 144 -0.61 -1.57 -20.54
C GLU A 144 -1.99 -1.22 -19.96
N GLY A 145 -2.02 -0.46 -18.86
CA GLY A 145 -3.24 -0.17 -18.11
C GLY A 145 -3.61 -1.27 -17.09
N PRO A 146 -4.75 -1.12 -16.40
CA PRO A 146 -5.24 -2.10 -15.43
C PRO A 146 -5.52 -3.44 -16.11
N PRO A 147 -5.17 -4.59 -15.48
CA PRO A 147 -5.44 -5.89 -16.06
C PRO A 147 -6.96 -6.15 -16.13
N ALA A 148 -7.40 -6.90 -17.14
CA ALA A 148 -8.82 -7.21 -17.33
C ALA A 148 -9.43 -8.04 -16.19
N ARG A 149 -8.58 -8.73 -15.41
CA ARG A 149 -8.93 -9.47 -14.19
C ARG A 149 -7.79 -9.31 -13.19
N PRO A 150 -8.06 -9.35 -11.87
CA PRO A 150 -7.00 -9.25 -10.86
C PRO A 150 -5.92 -10.31 -11.06
N GLU A 151 -4.65 -9.91 -11.13
CA GLU A 151 -3.53 -10.85 -11.16
C GLU A 151 -3.30 -11.41 -9.75
N ILE A 152 -3.03 -12.72 -9.65
CA ILE A 152 -2.62 -13.34 -8.39
C ILE A 152 -1.10 -13.23 -8.31
N LEU A 153 -0.60 -12.48 -7.33
CA LEU A 153 0.83 -12.37 -7.06
C LEU A 153 1.28 -13.57 -6.25
N ASP A 154 2.56 -13.93 -6.41
CA ASP A 154 3.19 -14.98 -5.64
C ASP A 154 3.08 -14.71 -4.12
N THR A 155 2.84 -15.77 -3.36
CA THR A 155 2.80 -15.70 -1.91
C THR A 155 4.17 -15.30 -1.38
N GLU A 156 4.21 -14.27 -0.55
CA GLU A 156 5.43 -13.80 0.07
C GLU A 156 5.41 -14.14 1.56
N ILE A 157 6.30 -15.05 1.94
CA ILE A 157 6.49 -15.45 3.34
C ILE A 157 7.86 -14.95 3.76
N VAL A 158 7.87 -14.01 4.70
CA VAL A 158 9.06 -13.50 5.37
C VAL A 158 9.16 -14.15 6.76
#